data_AF-A0A7S2C2D9-F1
#
_entry.id   AF-A0A7S2C2D9-F1
#
_cell.length_a   1.000
_cell.length_b   1.000
_cell.length_c   1.000
_cell.angle_alpha   90.00
_cell.angle_beta   90.00
_cell.angle_gamma   90.00
#
_symmetry.space_group_name_H-M   'P 1'
#
loop_
_entity.id
_entity.type
_entity.pdbx_description
1 polymer ?
#
loop_
_entity_poly.entity_id
_entity_poly.type
_entity_poly.pdbx_seq_one_letter_code
_entity_poly.pdbx_strand_id
1 'polypeptide(L)'
;RTLRPDRLTTCVVDFVTKEMGQKFVEPPAFDISVSFEDATKVSPLIFVLSAGSDPVADMLMFAEAKGMSQKLESISLGQGQGPKAARMIERARESGGWVLLCNCHLSVSWLPELERICEQMNP
;
A
#
# COMPACT_ATOMS: atom_id res chain seq x y z
N ARG A 1 30.65 -5.60 33.06
CA ARG A 1 29.58 -5.77 32.04
C ARG A 1 29.78 -4.65 31.02
N THR A 2 30.36 -4.94 29.85
CA THR A 2 30.97 -3.92 28.96
C THR A 2 30.05 -3.44 27.84
N LEU A 3 28.96 -4.16 27.54
CA LEU A 3 27.97 -3.77 26.53
C LEU A 3 26.74 -3.12 27.19
N ARG A 4 26.22 -2.07 26.56
CA ARG A 4 24.98 -1.33 26.91
C ARG A 4 23.91 -1.60 25.83
N PRO A 5 23.10 -2.67 25.94
CA PRO A 5 22.11 -3.03 24.92
C PRO A 5 21.08 -1.92 24.66
N ASP A 6 20.77 -1.13 25.68
CA ASP A 6 19.87 0.02 25.61
C ASP A 6 20.38 1.16 24.71
N ARG A 7 21.68 1.19 24.38
CA ARG A 7 22.28 2.18 23.47
C ARG A 7 22.36 1.69 22.04
N LEU A 8 22.07 0.41 21.78
CA LEU A 8 22.30 -0.21 20.47
C LEU A 8 21.53 0.52 19.36
N THR A 9 20.24 0.81 19.56
CA THR A 9 19.41 1.50 18.56
C THR A 9 19.98 2.87 18.21
N THR A 10 20.38 3.67 19.21
CA THR A 10 21.00 4.97 18.99
C THR A 10 22.32 4.84 18.24
N CYS A 11 23.19 3.90 18.64
CA CYS A 11 24.47 3.68 17.96
C CYS A 11 24.29 3.28 16.48
N VAL A 12 23.26 2.48 16.17
CA VAL A 12 22.95 2.10 14.79
C VAL A 12 22.45 3.31 13.99
N VAL A 13 21.55 4.12 14.56
CA VAL A 13 21.07 5.36 13.94
C VAL A 13 22.22 6.32 13.67
N ASP A 14 23.12 6.53 14.64
CA ASP A 14 24.28 7.41 14.49
C ASP A 14 25.23 6.91 13.40
N PHE A 15 25.46 5.59 13.36
CA PHE A 15 26.29 4.95 12.33
C PHE A 15 25.69 5.15 10.93
N VAL A 16 24.42 4.85 10.72
CA VAL A 16 23.75 5.04 9.42
C VAL A 16 23.71 6.51 9.02
N THR A 17 23.45 7.41 9.97
CA THR A 17 23.45 8.86 9.73
C THR A 17 24.83 9.34 9.26
N LYS A 18 25.91 8.82 9.86
CA LYS A 18 27.28 9.19 9.49
C LYS A 18 27.69 8.65 8.12
N GLU A 19 27.37 7.39 7.82
CA GLU A 19 27.85 6.72 6.61
C GLU A 19 26.95 6.98 5.38
N MET A 20 25.64 7.16 5.57
CA MET A 20 24.66 7.30 4.48
C MET A 20 23.92 8.64 4.49
N GLY A 21 23.84 9.31 5.64
CA GLY A 21 23.15 10.58 5.82
C GLY A 21 21.81 10.46 6.55
N GLN A 22 21.35 11.59 7.09
CA GLN A 22 20.18 11.66 7.98
C GLN A 22 18.86 11.19 7.34
N LYS A 23 18.71 11.37 6.03
CA LYS A 23 17.51 10.92 5.28
C LYS A 23 17.26 9.40 5.33
N PHE A 24 18.26 8.60 5.74
CA PHE A 24 18.14 7.13 5.85
C PHE A 24 17.70 6.65 7.24
N VAL A 25 17.60 7.55 8.22
CA VAL A 25 17.09 7.24 9.57
C VAL A 25 15.78 7.95 9.90
N GLU A 26 15.40 8.93 9.08
CA GLU A 26 14.12 9.63 9.19
C GLU A 26 13.12 9.05 8.18
N PRO A 27 11.93 8.62 8.64
CA PRO A 27 10.89 8.19 7.72
C PRO A 27 10.42 9.39 6.88
N PRO A 28 10.32 9.25 5.54
CA PRO A 28 9.80 10.31 4.71
C PRO A 28 8.33 10.60 5.03
N ALA A 29 7.87 11.81 4.70
CA ALA A 29 6.45 12.11 4.72
C ALA A 29 5.72 11.17 3.74
N PHE A 30 4.53 10.73 4.13
CA PHE A 30 3.69 9.90 3.27
C PHE A 30 3.17 10.72 2.08
N ASP A 31 3.42 10.22 0.86
CA ASP A 31 2.91 10.81 -0.38
C ASP A 31 2.56 9.70 -1.37
N ILE A 32 1.27 9.60 -1.70
CA ILE A 32 0.74 8.63 -2.66
C ILE A 32 1.31 8.90 -4.06
N SER A 33 1.53 10.16 -4.42
CA SER A 33 1.98 10.57 -5.76
C SER A 33 3.34 9.99 -6.10
N VAL A 34 4.28 10.08 -5.15
CA VAL A 34 5.64 9.54 -5.31
C VAL A 34 5.60 8.03 -5.50
N SER A 35 4.80 7.33 -4.69
CA SER A 35 4.68 5.87 -4.80
C SER A 35 3.97 5.46 -6.10
N PHE A 36 3.02 6.26 -6.56
CA PHE A 36 2.28 6.02 -7.80
C PHE A 36 3.12 6.23 -9.06
N GLU A 37 4.09 7.15 -9.04
CA GLU A 37 5.02 7.36 -10.16
C GLU A 37 5.90 6.14 -10.44
N ASP A 38 6.28 5.40 -9.39
CA ASP A 38 7.02 4.14 -9.50
C ASP A 38 6.10 2.92 -9.74
N ALA A 39 4.78 3.09 -9.60
CA ALA A 39 3.82 2.01 -9.75
C ALA A 39 3.42 1.78 -11.21
N THR A 40 2.99 0.55 -11.50
CA THR A 40 2.44 0.16 -12.80
C THR A 40 1.11 -0.55 -12.61
N LYS A 41 0.37 -0.77 -13.70
CA LYS A 41 -0.87 -1.57 -13.68
C LYS A 41 -0.68 -3.02 -13.19
N VAL A 42 0.56 -3.53 -13.13
CA VAL A 42 0.90 -4.87 -12.64
C VAL A 42 1.63 -4.82 -11.28
N SER A 43 1.73 -3.64 -10.66
CA SER A 43 2.40 -3.43 -9.37
C SER A 43 1.41 -2.83 -8.39
N PRO A 44 0.64 -3.65 -7.65
CA PRO A 44 -0.34 -3.16 -6.68
C PRO A 44 0.33 -2.34 -5.58
N LEU A 45 -0.27 -1.20 -5.22
CA LEU A 45 0.14 -0.39 -4.07
C LEU A 45 -0.43 -0.96 -2.78
N ILE A 46 0.44 -1.24 -1.80
CA ILE A 46 0.05 -1.78 -0.49
C ILE A 46 0.19 -0.69 0.58
N PHE A 47 -0.91 -0.38 1.26
CA PHE A 47 -0.93 0.57 2.37
C PHE A 47 -0.89 -0.18 3.71
N VAL A 48 0.21 -0.01 4.46
CA VAL A 48 0.35 -0.56 5.82
C VAL A 48 -0.03 0.53 6.82
N LEU A 49 -1.08 0.28 7.59
CA LEU A 49 -1.69 1.31 8.43
C LEU A 49 -1.19 1.24 9.87
N SER A 50 -0.91 2.41 10.44
CA SER A 50 -0.73 2.61 11.86
C SER A 50 -2.01 3.18 12.48
N ALA A 51 -2.18 3.05 13.79
CA ALA A 51 -3.30 3.68 14.48
C ALA A 51 -3.33 5.20 14.18
N GLY A 52 -4.48 5.70 13.73
CA GLY A 52 -4.69 7.12 13.43
C GLY A 52 -4.43 7.58 11.99
N SER A 53 -3.98 6.70 11.08
CA SER A 53 -3.90 7.02 9.64
C SER A 53 -5.19 6.61 8.91
N ASP A 54 -5.73 7.50 8.06
CA ASP A 54 -6.85 7.20 7.16
C ASP A 54 -6.42 7.28 5.67
N PRO A 55 -5.86 6.20 5.11
CA PRO A 55 -5.40 6.17 3.73
C PRO A 55 -6.55 6.27 2.72
N VAL A 56 -7.79 6.03 3.15
CA VAL A 56 -8.95 6.01 2.25
C VAL A 56 -9.28 7.45 1.86
N ALA A 57 -9.30 8.37 2.83
CA ALA A 57 -9.48 9.80 2.55
C ALA A 57 -8.40 10.32 1.61
N ASP A 58 -7.12 10.00 1.88
CA ASP A 58 -6.00 10.41 1.04
C ASP A 58 -6.11 9.85 -0.38
N MET A 59 -6.50 8.58 -0.52
CA MET A 59 -6.68 7.95 -1.83
C MET A 59 -7.85 8.54 -2.63
N LEU A 60 -8.94 8.91 -1.97
CA LEU A 60 -10.07 9.59 -2.62
C LEU A 60 -9.66 10.97 -3.14
N MET A 61 -8.93 11.75 -2.34
CA MET A 61 -8.39 13.05 -2.79
C MET A 61 -7.40 12.88 -3.95
N PHE A 62 -6.55 11.85 -3.88
CA PHE A 62 -5.59 11.54 -4.94
C PHE A 62 -6.29 11.13 -6.25
N ALA A 63 -7.34 10.31 -6.17
CA ALA A 63 -8.13 9.92 -7.33
C ALA A 63 -8.84 11.13 -7.97
N GLU A 64 -9.33 12.08 -7.18
CA GLU A 64 -9.88 13.34 -7.70
C GLU A 64 -8.83 14.14 -8.45
N ALA A 65 -7.65 14.32 -7.85
CA ALA A 65 -6.54 15.04 -8.48
C ALA A 65 -6.06 14.38 -9.79
N LYS A 66 -6.22 13.06 -9.95
CA LYS A 66 -5.88 12.30 -11.16
C LYS A 66 -7.04 12.14 -12.15
N GLY A 67 -8.22 12.70 -11.88
CA GLY A 67 -9.41 12.54 -12.72
C GLY A 67 -9.98 11.11 -12.73
N MET A 68 -9.69 10.34 -11.70
CA MET A 68 -10.04 8.93 -11.55
C MET A 68 -11.20 8.68 -10.58
N SER A 69 -11.75 9.70 -9.93
CA SER A 69 -12.85 9.55 -8.95
C SER A 69 -14.04 8.74 -9.47
N GLN A 70 -14.47 8.96 -10.71
CA GLN A 70 -15.59 8.24 -11.33
C GLN A 70 -15.23 6.81 -11.76
N LYS A 71 -13.95 6.46 -11.75
CA LYS A 71 -13.39 5.15 -12.14
C LYS A 71 -12.75 4.43 -10.97
N LEU A 72 -12.86 4.95 -9.75
CA LEU A 72 -12.38 4.33 -8.53
C LEU A 72 -13.55 3.60 -7.86
N GLU A 73 -13.43 2.29 -7.74
CA GLU A 73 -14.34 1.49 -6.93
C GLU A 73 -13.63 1.01 -5.65
N SER A 74 -14.31 1.09 -4.51
CA SER A 74 -13.75 0.65 -3.22
C SER A 74 -14.57 -0.48 -2.61
N ILE A 75 -13.92 -1.44 -1.96
CA ILE A 75 -14.57 -2.52 -1.21
C ILE A 75 -13.79 -2.84 0.05
N SER A 76 -14.48 -2.90 1.20
CA SER A 76 -13.90 -3.46 2.43
C SER A 76 -13.98 -4.97 2.39
N LEU A 77 -12.83 -5.63 2.52
CA LEU A 77 -12.74 -7.07 2.61
C LEU A 77 -13.22 -7.54 3.99
N GLY A 78 -14.01 -8.60 3.95
CA GLY A 78 -14.64 -9.27 5.08
C GLY A 78 -15.21 -10.60 4.60
N GLN A 79 -15.89 -11.32 5.48
CA GLN A 79 -16.43 -12.64 5.14
C GLN A 79 -17.31 -12.58 3.87
N GLY A 80 -16.95 -13.36 2.86
CA GLY A 80 -17.68 -13.47 1.60
C GLY A 80 -17.45 -12.35 0.56
N GLN A 81 -16.61 -11.36 0.83
CA GLN A 81 -16.37 -10.25 -0.12
C GLN A 81 -15.36 -10.58 -1.22
N GLY A 82 -14.49 -11.58 -1.03
CA GLY A 82 -13.45 -11.98 -1.99
C GLY A 82 -13.95 -12.16 -3.44
N PRO A 83 -14.99 -12.97 -3.68
CA PRO A 83 -15.54 -13.13 -5.04
C PRO A 83 -16.13 -11.85 -5.66
N LYS A 84 -16.54 -10.87 -4.85
CA LYS A 84 -16.97 -9.56 -5.35
C LYS A 84 -15.76 -8.71 -5.72
N ALA A 85 -14.73 -8.69 -4.86
CA ALA A 85 -13.47 -8.01 -5.13
C ALA A 85 -12.78 -8.53 -6.41
N ALA A 86 -12.73 -9.85 -6.63
CA ALA A 86 -12.19 -10.44 -7.86
C ALA A 86 -12.89 -9.91 -9.12
N ARG A 87 -14.23 -9.84 -9.10
CA ARG A 87 -15.03 -9.32 -10.22
C ARG A 87 -14.82 -7.82 -10.45
N MET A 88 -14.62 -7.05 -9.38
CA MET A 88 -14.30 -5.63 -9.49
C MET A 88 -12.92 -5.42 -10.15
N ILE A 89 -11.92 -6.21 -9.75
CA ILE A 89 -10.58 -6.18 -10.35
C ILE A 89 -10.64 -6.52 -11.84
N GLU A 90 -11.35 -7.59 -12.22
CA GLU A 90 -11.46 -7.98 -13.62
C GLU A 90 -12.14 -6.90 -14.48
N ARG A 91 -13.20 -6.28 -13.97
CA ARG A 91 -13.85 -5.16 -14.67
C ARG A 91 -12.93 -3.94 -14.80
N ALA A 92 -12.21 -3.60 -13.73
CA ALA A 92 -11.29 -2.46 -13.74
C ALA A 92 -10.14 -2.68 -14.71
N ARG A 93 -9.67 -3.94 -14.85
CA ARG A 93 -8.66 -4.35 -15.83
C ARG A 93 -9.11 -4.07 -17.27
N GLU A 94 -10.36 -4.36 -17.61
CA GLU A 94 -10.91 -4.11 -18.95
C GLU A 94 -11.22 -2.62 -19.21
N SER A 95 -11.73 -1.90 -18.20
CA SER A 95 -12.21 -0.53 -18.34
C SER A 95 -11.16 0.56 -18.05
N GLY A 96 -9.99 0.18 -17.53
CA GLY A 96 -8.95 1.11 -17.09
C GLY A 96 -9.34 1.87 -15.82
N GLY A 97 -9.97 1.17 -14.87
CA GLY A 97 -10.39 1.71 -13.57
C GLY A 97 -9.41 1.39 -12.44
N TRP A 98 -9.67 1.94 -11.25
CA TRP A 98 -8.93 1.68 -10.02
C TRP A 98 -9.80 0.91 -9.02
N VAL A 99 -9.19 -0.02 -8.30
CA VAL A 99 -9.85 -0.77 -7.23
C VAL A 99 -9.11 -0.56 -5.91
N LEU A 100 -9.82 -0.04 -4.91
CA LEU A 100 -9.32 0.09 -3.55
C LEU A 100 -9.87 -1.03 -2.67
N LEU A 101 -8.99 -1.92 -2.23
CA LEU A 101 -9.31 -3.00 -1.29
C LEU A 101 -8.98 -2.56 0.14
N CYS A 102 -10.01 -2.35 0.97
CA CYS A 102 -9.84 -1.95 2.37
C CYS A 102 -9.85 -3.17 3.29
N ASN A 103 -9.19 -3.06 4.45
CA ASN A 103 -9.20 -4.08 5.51
C ASN A 103 -8.82 -5.49 5.04
N CYS A 104 -7.85 -5.60 4.13
CA CYS A 104 -7.42 -6.87 3.55
C CYS A 104 -7.01 -7.92 4.60
N HIS A 105 -6.48 -7.47 5.74
CA HIS A 105 -6.11 -8.32 6.88
C HIS A 105 -7.29 -9.08 7.50
N LEU A 106 -8.55 -8.68 7.25
CA LEU A 106 -9.75 -9.38 7.72
C LEU A 106 -10.16 -10.56 6.82
N SER A 107 -9.54 -10.72 5.65
CA SER A 107 -9.85 -11.77 4.67
C SER A 107 -8.61 -12.60 4.30
N VAL A 108 -7.84 -13.00 5.30
CA VAL A 108 -6.58 -13.75 5.14
C VAL A 108 -6.73 -14.99 4.26
N SER A 109 -7.84 -15.72 4.38
CA SER A 109 -8.10 -16.91 3.57
C SER A 109 -8.28 -16.65 2.07
N TRP A 110 -8.56 -15.41 1.67
CA TRP A 110 -8.73 -15.02 0.27
C TRP A 110 -7.47 -14.38 -0.33
N LEU A 111 -6.50 -13.97 0.49
CA LEU A 111 -5.25 -13.34 -0.01
C LEU A 111 -4.46 -14.22 -1.01
N PRO A 112 -4.40 -15.57 -0.88
CA PRO A 112 -3.75 -16.40 -1.90
C PRO A 112 -4.42 -16.30 -3.28
N GLU A 113 -5.73 -16.07 -3.33
CA GLU A 113 -6.44 -15.85 -4.60
C GLU A 113 -6.16 -14.44 -5.15
N LEU A 114 -6.05 -13.44 -4.28
CA LEU A 114 -5.62 -12.09 -4.69
C LEU A 114 -4.21 -12.11 -5.30
N GLU A 115 -3.28 -12.84 -4.69
CA GLU A 115 -1.92 -13.06 -5.22
C GLU A 115 -1.99 -13.67 -6.63
N ARG A 116 -2.74 -14.77 -6.80
CA ARG A 116 -2.95 -15.40 -8.10
C ARG A 116 -3.52 -14.44 -9.16
N ILE A 117 -4.46 -13.57 -8.77
CA ILE A 117 -5.03 -12.55 -9.67
C ILE A 117 -3.95 -11.55 -10.11
N CYS A 118 -3.11 -11.08 -9.18
CA CYS A 118 -2.03 -10.15 -9.46
C CYS A 118 -0.96 -10.75 -10.38
N GLU A 119 -0.54 -12.00 -10.15
CA GLU A 119 0.45 -12.70 -10.98
C GLU A 119 -0.01 -12.92 -12.43
N GLN A 120 -1.33 -12.93 -12.68
CA GLN A 120 -1.92 -13.09 -14.00
C GLN A 120 -2.08 -11.77 -14.77
N MET A 121 -1.69 -10.64 -14.17
CA MET A 121 -1.68 -9.36 -14.86
C MET A 121 -0.46 -9.29 -15.78
N ASN A 122 -0.69 -9.27 -17.09
CA ASN A 122 0.38 -9.10 -18.07
C ASN A 122 0.73 -7.61 -18.27
N PRO A 123 2.03 -7.26 -18.42
CA PRO A 123 2.49 -5.95 -18.84
C PRO A 123 1.88 -5.49 -20.17
#